data_AF-A0A7X8SRL5-F1
#
_entry.id   AF-A0A7X8SRL5-F1
#
_cell.length_a   1.000
_cell.length_b   1.000
_cell.length_c   1.000
_cell.angle_alpha   90.00
_cell.angle_beta   90.00
_cell.angle_gamma   90.00
#
_symmetry.space_group_name_H-M   'P 1'
#
loop_
_entity.id
_entity.type
_entity.pdbx_description
1 polymer ?
#
loop_
_entity_poly.entity_id
_entity_poly.type
_entity_poly.pdbx_seq_one_letter_code
_entity_poly.pdbx_strand_id
1 'polypeptide(L)'
;MEETDFLQNRILDELNLLINHLDKYEEKNWSDYFRKVQRLIDNGDVRGVDSLNTIRGGMGSFNDLVISKMNGHKVEKNGENFANLELMKISKLVFKSVDELKRLIK
;
A
#
# COMPACT_ATOMS: atom_id res chain seq x y z
N MET A 1 -16.89 -4.22 -16.98
CA MET A 1 -17.62 -3.85 -15.75
C MET A 1 -17.33 -4.85 -14.66
N GLU A 2 -17.69 -6.14 -14.79
CA GLU A 2 -17.39 -7.12 -13.72
C GLU A 2 -15.90 -7.27 -13.37
N GLU A 3 -15.01 -7.27 -14.35
CA GLU A 3 -13.56 -7.45 -14.10
C GLU A 3 -12.90 -6.22 -13.45
N THR A 4 -13.31 -5.01 -13.84
CA THR A 4 -12.81 -3.76 -13.25
C THR A 4 -13.26 -3.62 -11.80
N ASP A 5 -14.52 -3.97 -11.52
CA ASP A 5 -15.09 -3.91 -10.17
C ASP A 5 -14.45 -4.97 -9.26
N PHE A 6 -14.19 -6.17 -9.81
CA PHE A 6 -13.43 -7.21 -9.11
C PHE A 6 -12.02 -6.74 -8.73
N LEU A 7 -11.28 -6.14 -9.66
CA LEU A 7 -9.93 -5.63 -9.38
C LEU A 7 -9.94 -4.45 -8.41
N GLN A 8 -10.93 -3.56 -8.51
CA GLN A 8 -11.11 -2.47 -7.55
C GLN A 8 -11.31 -3.01 -6.14
N ASN A 9 -12.22 -3.97 -5.95
CA ASN A 9 -12.44 -4.61 -4.65
C ASN A 9 -11.17 -5.31 -4.14
N ARG A 10 -10.44 -6.00 -5.01
CA ARG A 10 -9.16 -6.63 -4.65
C ARG A 10 -8.14 -5.60 -4.17
N ILE A 11 -8.02 -4.46 -4.84
CA ILE A 11 -7.13 -3.36 -4.42
C ILE A 11 -7.54 -2.82 -3.04
N LEU A 12 -8.85 -2.66 -2.80
CA LEU A 12 -9.36 -2.18 -1.50
C LEU A 12 -9.01 -3.13 -0.36
N ASP A 13 -9.12 -4.44 -0.58
CA ASP A 13 -8.74 -5.48 0.39
C ASP A 13 -7.22 -5.49 0.64
N GLU A 14 -6.41 -5.41 -0.42
CA GLU A 14 -4.96 -5.36 -0.30
C GLU A 14 -4.48 -4.08 0.39
N LEU A 15 -5.14 -2.94 0.15
CA LEU A 15 -4.89 -1.69 0.86
C LEU A 15 -5.26 -1.81 2.35
N ASN A 16 -6.36 -2.48 2.70
CA ASN A 16 -6.71 -2.76 4.09
C ASN A 16 -5.61 -3.57 4.79
N LEU A 17 -5.09 -4.62 4.13
CA LEU A 17 -3.97 -5.40 4.65
C LEU A 17 -2.73 -4.53 4.87
N LEU A 18 -2.41 -3.65 3.92
CA LEU A 18 -1.26 -2.78 4.00
C LEU A 18 -1.40 -1.76 5.15
N ILE A 19 -2.54 -1.10 5.25
CA ILE A 19 -2.85 -0.13 6.30
C ILE A 19 -2.73 -0.80 7.67
N ASN A 20 -3.34 -1.97 7.85
CA ASN A 20 -3.28 -2.71 9.11
C ASN A 20 -1.84 -3.12 9.48
N HIS A 21 -1.04 -3.51 8.48
CA HIS A 21 0.37 -3.84 8.71
C HIS A 21 1.18 -2.61 9.15
N LEU A 22 0.96 -1.45 8.53
CA LEU A 22 1.62 -0.20 8.90
C LEU A 22 1.20 0.28 10.30
N ASP A 23 -0.10 0.22 10.61
CA ASP A 23 -0.65 0.59 11.93
C ASP A 23 -0.06 -0.25 13.06
N LYS A 24 0.13 -1.55 12.81
CA LYS A 24 0.74 -2.47 13.78
C LYS A 24 2.10 -1.98 14.29
N TYR A 25 2.87 -1.32 13.43
CA TYR A 25 4.20 -0.80 13.75
C TYR A 25 4.22 0.71 14.00
N GLU A 26 3.04 1.32 14.14
CA GLU A 26 2.83 2.76 14.37
C GLU A 26 3.35 3.67 13.24
N GLU A 27 3.44 3.14 12.02
CA GLU A 27 3.80 3.93 10.82
C GLU A 27 2.58 4.73 10.33
N LYS A 28 2.37 5.90 10.96
CA LYS A 28 1.20 6.74 10.73
C LYS A 28 1.20 7.49 9.41
N ASN A 29 2.38 7.92 8.93
CA ASN A 29 2.46 8.76 7.73
C ASN A 29 1.98 7.97 6.51
N TRP A 30 2.48 6.76 6.34
CA TRP A 30 2.06 5.91 5.22
C TRP A 30 0.67 5.31 5.42
N SER A 31 0.29 4.88 6.62
CA SER A 31 -1.07 4.35 6.84
C SER A 31 -2.15 5.39 6.54
N ASP A 32 -1.97 6.65 6.96
CA ASP A 32 -2.90 7.74 6.64
C ASP A 32 -2.91 8.09 5.15
N TYR A 33 -1.75 8.05 4.49
CA TYR A 33 -1.68 8.20 3.04
C TYR A 33 -2.52 7.12 2.32
N PHE A 34 -2.33 5.85 2.67
CA PHE A 34 -3.06 4.76 2.03
C PHE A 34 -4.55 4.77 2.36
N ARG A 35 -4.97 5.21 3.56
CA ARG A 35 -6.40 5.43 3.86
C ARG A 35 -7.03 6.49 2.96
N LYS A 36 -6.31 7.58 2.68
CA LYS A 36 -6.79 8.62 1.74
C LYS A 36 -6.94 8.04 0.33
N VAL A 37 -5.94 7.31 -0.13
CA VAL A 37 -5.98 6.63 -1.43
C VAL A 37 -7.13 5.62 -1.51
N GLN A 38 -7.31 4.80 -0.49
CA GLN A 38 -8.38 3.81 -0.41
C GLN A 38 -9.76 4.47 -0.57
N ARG A 39 -10.01 5.59 0.12
CA ARG A 39 -11.27 6.35 -0.02
C ARG A 39 -11.46 6.90 -1.42
N LEU A 40 -10.39 7.30 -2.12
CA LEU A 40 -10.51 7.74 -3.51
C LEU A 40 -10.94 6.58 -4.41
N ILE A 41 -10.28 5.42 -4.27
CA ILE A 41 -10.59 4.22 -5.05
C ILE A 41 -12.00 3.73 -4.77
N ASP A 42 -12.42 3.69 -3.50
CA ASP A 42 -13.77 3.27 -3.10
C ASP A 42 -14.87 4.14 -3.73
N ASN A 43 -14.60 5.44 -3.88
CA ASN A 43 -15.49 6.39 -4.56
C ASN A 43 -15.39 6.37 -6.10
N GLY A 44 -14.63 5.45 -6.69
CA GLY A 44 -14.42 5.37 -8.14
C GLY A 44 -13.53 6.49 -8.70
N ASP A 45 -12.77 7.17 -7.85
CA ASP A 45 -11.90 8.27 -8.27
C ASP A 45 -10.55 7.76 -8.78
N VAL A 46 -10.33 7.92 -10.09
CA VAL A 46 -9.12 7.51 -10.81
C VAL A 46 -7.84 8.10 -10.22
N ARG A 47 -7.91 9.24 -9.53
CA ARG A 47 -6.76 9.85 -8.85
C ARG A 47 -6.20 8.97 -7.75
N GLY A 48 -7.01 8.09 -7.15
CA GLY A 48 -6.55 7.10 -6.16
C GLY A 48 -5.57 6.11 -6.79
N VAL A 49 -5.91 5.59 -7.97
CA VAL A 49 -5.05 4.67 -8.74
C VAL A 49 -3.77 5.36 -9.21
N ASP A 50 -3.84 6.62 -9.64
CA ASP A 50 -2.66 7.38 -10.03
C ASP A 50 -1.74 7.69 -8.84
N SER A 51 -2.31 8.00 -7.68
CA SER A 51 -1.57 8.25 -6.43
C SER A 51 -0.73 7.05 -5.96
N LEU A 52 -1.16 5.82 -6.28
CA LEU A 52 -0.37 4.61 -5.99
C LEU A 52 0.86 4.48 -6.90
N ASN A 53 0.85 5.08 -8.08
CA ASN A 53 1.99 5.04 -8.99
C ASN A 53 3.06 6.06 -8.63
N THR A 54 2.65 7.24 -8.18
CA THR A 54 3.59 8.33 -7.86
C THR A 54 4.50 8.02 -6.67
N ILE A 55 4.10 7.09 -5.81
CA ILE A 55 4.87 6.69 -4.62
C ILE A 55 5.84 5.53 -4.89
N ARG A 56 5.89 5.02 -6.13
CA ARG A 56 6.77 3.91 -6.55
C ARG A 56 8.08 4.50 -7.09
N GLY A 57 9.05 4.72 -6.19
CA GLY A 57 10.42 5.15 -6.53
C GLY A 57 10.70 6.64 -6.34
N GLY A 58 11.99 7.00 -6.43
CA GLY A 58 12.52 8.30 -6.01
C GLY A 58 12.97 8.30 -4.54
N MET A 59 13.71 9.34 -4.13
CA MET A 59 14.17 9.50 -2.74
C MET A 59 12.98 9.88 -1.83
N GLY A 60 12.78 9.13 -0.75
CA GLY A 60 11.65 9.32 0.17
C GLY A 60 10.37 8.64 -0.30
N SER A 61 10.47 7.69 -1.24
CA SER A 61 9.33 6.95 -1.73
C SER A 61 8.88 5.89 -0.73
N PHE A 62 7.70 5.30 -0.97
CA PHE A 62 7.22 4.22 -0.13
C PHE A 62 8.15 2.99 -0.15
N ASN A 63 8.89 2.78 -1.25
CA ASN A 63 9.86 1.70 -1.36
C ASN A 63 11.09 1.88 -0.44
N ASP A 64 11.32 3.10 0.06
CA ASP A 64 12.41 3.39 0.99
C ASP A 64 12.00 3.12 2.45
N LEU A 65 10.72 2.80 2.70
CA LEU A 65 10.23 2.52 4.03
C LEU A 65 10.87 1.23 4.56
N VAL A 66 11.55 1.37 5.70
CA VAL A 66 12.06 0.24 6.49
C VAL A 66 11.47 0.31 7.88
N ILE A 67 10.68 -0.70 8.24
CA ILE A 67 10.15 -0.89 9.60
C ILE A 67 11.30 -1.33 10.49
N SER A 68 11.78 -0.42 11.33
CA SER A 68 12.85 -0.70 12.28
C SER A 68 12.66 0.08 13.57
N LYS A 69 13.15 -0.48 14.67
CA LYS A 69 13.18 0.16 16.00
C LYS A 69 14.01 1.44 15.96
N MET A 70 15.10 1.44 15.18
CA MET A 70 15.95 2.62 14.97
C MET A 70 15.22 3.77 14.28
N ASN A 71 14.26 3.47 13.39
CA ASN A 71 13.42 4.46 12.73
C ASN A 71 12.20 4.87 13.58
N GLY A 72 12.12 4.43 14.84
CA GLY A 72 11.03 4.79 15.76
C GLY A 72 9.79 3.90 15.68
N HIS A 73 9.83 2.81 14.91
CA HIS A 73 8.69 1.90 14.80
C HIS A 73 8.56 0.99 16.03
N LYS A 74 7.32 0.58 16.32
CA LYS A 74 7.01 -0.36 17.39
C LYS A 74 7.29 -1.80 16.96
N VAL A 75 8.57 -2.14 16.88
CA VAL A 75 9.05 -3.48 16.49
C VAL A 75 10.25 -3.87 17.34
N GLU A 76 10.34 -5.14 17.71
CA GLU A 76 11.54 -5.68 18.33
C GLU A 76 12.56 -6.07 17.25
N LYS A 77 13.86 -5.96 17.57
CA LYS A 77 14.95 -6.14 16.59
C LYS A 77 14.88 -7.49 15.84
N ASN A 78 14.47 -8.56 16.53
CA ASN A 78 14.28 -9.88 15.94
C ASN A 78 13.02 -9.99 15.04
N GLY A 79 12.07 -9.07 15.16
CA GLY A 79 10.85 -9.00 14.36
C GLY A 79 10.96 -8.11 13.11
N GLU A 80 12.00 -7.28 12.99
CA GLU A 80 12.18 -6.34 11.87
C GLU A 80 12.21 -7.06 10.51
N ASN A 81 12.94 -8.17 10.40
CA ASN A 81 13.02 -8.92 9.14
C ASN A 81 11.64 -9.42 8.69
N PHE A 82 10.86 -10.01 9.62
CA PHE A 82 9.50 -10.46 9.32
C PHE A 82 8.60 -9.29 8.93
N ALA A 83 8.65 -8.17 9.67
CA ALA A 83 7.86 -6.99 9.39
C ALA A 83 8.12 -6.43 7.98
N ASN A 84 9.38 -6.33 7.57
CA ASN A 84 9.74 -5.81 6.25
C ASN A 84 9.45 -6.81 5.12
N LEU A 85 9.61 -8.12 5.35
CA LEU A 85 9.24 -9.13 4.36
C LEU A 85 7.73 -9.11 4.08
N GLU A 86 6.90 -9.01 5.12
CA GLU A 86 5.46 -8.89 4.96
C GLU A 86 5.06 -7.55 4.30
N LEU A 87 5.69 -6.44 4.70
CA LEU A 87 5.50 -5.13 4.06
C LEU A 87 5.77 -5.24 2.55
N MET A 88 6.90 -5.82 2.15
CA MET A 88 7.28 -5.99 0.75
C MET A 88 6.27 -6.87 -0.01
N LYS A 89 5.82 -7.98 0.59
CA LYS A 89 4.84 -8.88 -0.03
C LYS A 89 3.51 -8.17 -0.29
N ILE A 90 2.93 -7.53 0.74
CA ILE A 90 1.63 -6.87 0.65
C ILE A 90 1.71 -5.71 -0.35
N SER A 91 2.77 -4.90 -0.27
CA SER A 91 3.00 -3.78 -1.20
C SER A 91 3.04 -4.25 -2.64
N LYS A 92 3.74 -5.37 -2.92
CA LYS A 92 3.82 -5.96 -4.25
C LYS A 92 2.44 -6.42 -4.76
N LEU A 93 1.56 -6.92 -3.90
CA LEU A 93 0.20 -7.29 -4.27
C LEU A 93 -0.61 -6.07 -4.73
N VAL A 94 -0.71 -5.04 -3.88
CA VAL A 94 -1.41 -3.77 -4.19
C VAL A 94 -0.96 -3.24 -5.55
N PHE A 95 0.36 -3.15 -5.72
CA PHE A 95 1.01 -2.62 -6.89
C PHE A 95 0.78 -3.45 -8.16
N LYS A 96 0.76 -4.77 -8.04
CA LYS A 96 0.40 -5.65 -9.16
C LYS A 96 -1.06 -5.47 -9.57
N SER A 97 -1.98 -5.39 -8.60
CA SER A 97 -3.42 -5.19 -8.86
C SER A 97 -3.71 -3.85 -9.52
N VAL A 98 -3.02 -2.79 -9.08
CA VAL A 98 -3.07 -1.47 -9.72
C VAL A 98 -2.59 -1.55 -11.18
N ASP A 99 -1.49 -2.25 -11.44
CA ASP A 99 -0.97 -2.40 -12.81
C ASP A 99 -1.95 -3.17 -13.71
N GLU A 100 -2.63 -4.18 -13.17
CA GLU A 100 -3.67 -4.94 -13.88
C GLU A 100 -4.88 -4.05 -14.21
N LEU A 101 -5.42 -3.33 -13.22
CA LEU A 101 -6.55 -2.42 -13.42
C LEU A 101 -6.23 -1.36 -14.49
N LYS A 102 -5.02 -0.78 -14.44
CA LYS A 102 -4.57 0.24 -15.41
C LYS A 102 -4.49 -0.26 -16.84
N ARG A 103 -4.23 -1.55 -17.05
CA ARG A 103 -4.20 -2.14 -18.40
C ARG A 103 -5.60 -2.32 -18.98
N LEU A 104 -6.61 -2.47 -18.14
CA LEU A 104 -8.01 -2.66 -18.56
C LEU A 104 -8.75 -1.36 -18.84
N ILE A 105 -8.37 -0.27 -18.16
CA ILE A 105 -8.98 1.06 -18.34
C ILE A 105 -8.28 1.90 -19.42
N LYS A 106 -7.25 1.35 -20.07
CA LYS A 106 -6.53 1.96 -21.19
C LYS A 106 -7.16 1.56 -22.52
#